data_AF-A0A958S8G2-F1
#
_entry.id   AF-A0A958S8G2-F1
#
_cell.length_a   1.000
_cell.length_b   1.000
_cell.length_c   1.000
_cell.angle_alpha   90.00
_cell.angle_beta   90.00
_cell.angle_gamma   90.00
#
_symmetry.space_group_name_H-M   'P 1'
#
loop_
_entity.id
_entity.type
_entity.pdbx_description
1 polymer ?
#
loop_
_entity_poly.entity_id
_entity_poly.type
_entity_poly.pdbx_seq_one_letter_code
_entity_poly.pdbx_strand_id
1 'polypeptide(L)'
;MIKSLQLQLTPSVAFQEQELKKEIIQQLSLNESQSVQLKLLKRSIDARAKSIKVNLTLDVFIDEPIQIEKINFDYIDVSKSSNTCHIIGSGPAGLFAALKCLQLGIKPIIFERGKNVKDRRRDLAAINKEHIVNPESNYCFGEGGAGTYSDGKLYTRSHKRGSINSILKTLVYHGASEEIMIDAHPHIGTNKLPQLIKAIRETILEHGGEIHFDSKLVDFNFKNGEI
;
A
#
# COMPACT_ATOMS: atom_id res chain seq x y z
N MET A 1 19.99 24.93 1.27
CA MET A 1 20.89 23.76 1.41
C MET A 1 20.08 22.56 1.87
N ILE A 2 20.44 21.34 1.44
CA ILE A 2 19.84 20.09 1.94
C ILE A 2 20.90 19.33 2.77
N LYS A 3 20.55 18.89 3.98
CA LYS A 3 21.39 18.04 4.83
C LYS A 3 20.66 16.76 5.23
N SER A 4 21.26 15.60 5.00
CA SER A 4 20.74 14.32 5.47
C SER A 4 21.26 14.01 6.89
N LEU A 5 20.36 13.67 7.80
CA LEU A 5 20.67 13.36 9.20
C LEU A 5 20.19 11.96 9.59
N GLN A 6 20.94 11.33 10.50
CA GLN A 6 20.51 10.16 11.25
C GLN A 6 20.51 10.48 12.73
N LEU A 7 19.34 10.39 13.36
CA LEU A 7 19.14 10.80 14.75
C LEU A 7 18.60 9.63 15.56
N GLN A 8 19.01 9.55 16.83
CA GLN A 8 18.42 8.65 17.80
C GLN A 8 17.84 9.48 18.95
N LEU A 9 16.51 9.53 19.02
CA LEU A 9 15.77 10.43 19.91
C LEU A 9 14.84 9.64 20.84
N THR A 10 14.31 10.30 21.86
CA THR A 10 13.22 9.73 22.66
C THR A 10 11.90 9.79 21.87
N PRO A 11 10.92 8.93 22.18
CA PRO A 11 9.61 8.99 21.54
C PRO A 11 8.92 10.36 21.69
N SER A 12 9.11 11.03 22.83
CA SER A 12 8.53 12.35 23.11
C SER A 12 9.01 13.44 22.16
N VAL A 13 10.23 13.32 21.62
CA VAL A 13 10.78 14.25 20.63
C VAL A 13 10.49 13.75 19.22
N ALA A 14 10.75 12.47 18.94
CA ALA A 14 10.68 11.92 17.57
C ALA A 14 9.28 11.92 16.95
N PHE A 15 8.22 11.84 17.76
CA PHE A 15 6.83 11.84 17.29
C PHE A 15 6.13 13.20 17.42
N GLN A 16 6.84 14.24 17.91
CA GLN A 16 6.31 15.58 18.06
C GLN A 16 7.03 16.51 17.08
N GLU A 17 6.34 16.91 16.00
CA GLU A 17 6.95 17.68 14.91
C GLU A 17 7.68 18.94 15.39
N GLN A 18 7.07 19.67 16.33
CA GLN A 18 7.65 20.89 16.89
C GLN A 18 8.94 20.61 17.68
N GLU A 19 8.96 19.57 18.50
CA GLU A 19 10.12 19.21 19.32
C GLU A 19 11.26 18.64 18.44
N LEU A 20 10.92 17.81 17.46
CA LEU A 20 11.87 17.32 16.47
C LEU A 20 12.53 18.47 15.71
N LYS A 21 11.74 19.47 15.29
CA LYS A 21 12.27 20.65 14.58
C LYS A 21 13.22 21.46 15.46
N LYS A 22 12.88 21.69 16.74
CA LYS A 22 13.75 22.39 17.70
C LYS A 22 15.08 21.66 17.90
N GLU A 23 15.03 20.34 18.11
CA GLU A 23 16.22 19.49 18.28
C GLU A 23 17.16 19.62 17.06
N ILE A 24 16.61 19.59 15.84
CA ILE A 24 17.39 19.70 14.60
C ILE A 24 18.01 21.08 14.44
N ILE A 25 17.26 22.16 14.74
CA ILE A 25 17.77 23.54 14.69
C ILE A 25 18.95 23.69 15.65
N GLN A 26 18.82 23.17 16.87
CA GLN A 26 19.88 23.21 17.88
C GLN A 26 21.11 22.40 17.46
N GLN A 27 20.92 21.16 17.01
CA GLN A 27 22.01 20.28 16.59
C GLN A 27 22.78 20.82 15.38
N LEU A 28 22.10 21.48 14.45
CA LEU A 28 22.71 22.08 13.27
C LEU A 28 23.22 23.51 13.51
N SER A 29 23.00 24.07 14.71
CA SER A 29 23.35 25.46 15.06
C SER A 29 22.81 26.47 14.04
N LEU A 30 21.54 26.29 13.63
CA LEU A 30 20.88 27.17 12.66
C LEU A 30 20.33 28.42 13.34
N ASN A 31 20.32 29.54 12.60
CA ASN A 31 19.73 30.78 13.09
C ASN A 31 18.19 30.71 13.04
N GLU A 32 17.51 31.38 13.98
CA GLU A 32 16.04 31.42 14.03
C GLU A 32 15.39 32.04 12.78
N SER A 33 16.13 32.84 12.02
CA SER A 33 15.66 33.44 10.76
C SER A 33 15.64 32.46 9.58
N GLN A 34 16.27 31.29 9.70
CA GLN A 34 16.35 30.32 8.61
C GLN A 34 15.09 29.49 8.53
N SER A 35 14.56 29.32 7.32
CA SER A 35 13.45 28.41 7.06
C SER A 35 13.94 26.98 7.11
N VAL A 36 13.35 26.17 7.99
CA VAL A 36 13.67 24.73 8.11
C VAL A 36 12.44 23.91 7.82
N GLN A 37 12.57 22.98 6.87
CA GLN A 37 11.56 21.96 6.57
C GLN A 37 12.19 20.57 6.65
N LEU A 38 11.41 19.59 7.11
CA LEU A 38 11.88 18.24 7.39
C LEU A 38 11.18 17.24 6.47
N LYS A 39 11.95 16.33 5.87
CA LYS A 39 11.42 15.18 5.13
C LYS A 39 11.90 13.90 5.79
N LEU A 40 11.01 13.21 6.50
CA LEU A 40 11.33 11.91 7.08
C LEU A 40 11.49 10.88 5.96
N LEU A 41 12.61 10.16 5.98
CA LEU A 41 12.93 9.10 5.02
C LEU A 41 12.75 7.71 5.64
N LYS A 42 13.06 7.56 6.93
CA LYS A 42 12.93 6.30 7.66
C LYS A 42 12.70 6.52 9.13
N ARG A 43 11.84 5.71 9.75
CA ARG A 43 11.61 5.66 11.19
C ARG A 43 11.62 4.22 11.70
N SER A 44 12.33 3.98 12.79
CA SER A 44 12.33 2.69 13.49
C SER A 44 12.38 2.88 14.99
N ILE A 45 11.77 1.97 15.75
CA ILE A 45 11.73 2.01 17.21
C ILE A 45 12.67 0.92 17.75
N ASP A 46 13.59 1.30 18.62
CA ASP A 46 14.41 0.39 19.40
C ASP A 46 13.86 0.29 20.83
N ALA A 47 13.22 -0.83 21.12
CA ALA A 47 12.62 -1.14 22.41
C ALA A 47 13.36 -2.28 23.15
N ARG A 48 14.62 -2.55 22.81
CA ARG A 48 15.41 -3.62 23.44
C ARG A 48 15.90 -3.28 24.85
N ALA A 49 16.06 -1.98 25.14
CA ALA A 49 16.46 -1.47 26.44
C ALA A 49 15.29 -0.81 27.19
N LYS A 50 15.44 -0.58 28.50
CA LYS A 50 14.43 0.12 29.32
C LYS A 50 14.10 1.51 28.80
N SER A 51 15.09 2.22 28.24
CA SER A 51 14.89 3.49 27.54
C SER A 51 14.59 3.21 26.07
N ILE A 52 13.34 3.41 25.66
CA ILE A 52 12.93 3.29 24.27
C ILE A 52 13.53 4.44 23.48
N LYS A 53 14.09 4.12 22.30
CA LYS A 53 14.66 5.09 21.36
C LYS A 53 13.99 4.97 20.01
N VAL A 54 13.95 6.07 19.27
CA VAL A 54 13.47 6.13 17.89
C VAL A 54 14.63 6.56 17.01
N ASN A 55 14.97 5.73 16.03
CA ASN A 55 15.96 6.08 15.02
C ASN A 55 15.24 6.69 13.82
N LEU A 56 15.63 7.92 13.48
CA LEU A 56 15.13 8.66 12.33
C LEU A 56 16.23 8.83 11.29
N THR A 57 15.86 8.70 10.03
CA THR A 57 16.64 9.21 8.90
C THR A 57 15.78 10.25 8.21
N LEU A 58 16.31 11.44 8.00
CA LEU A 58 15.57 12.55 7.42
C LEU A 58 16.48 13.47 6.60
N ASP A 59 15.88 14.18 5.66
CA ASP A 59 16.50 15.32 4.99
C ASP A 59 15.98 16.62 5.62
N VAL A 60 16.90 17.54 5.87
CA VAL A 60 16.65 18.89 6.40
C VAL A 60 16.88 19.87 5.28
N PHE A 61 15.82 20.56 4.88
CA PHE A 61 15.84 21.61 3.86
C PHE A 61 15.96 22.95 4.59
N ILE A 62 17.05 23.67 4.33
CA ILE A 62 17.39 24.95 4.95
C ILE A 62 17.33 26.04 3.89
N ASP A 63 16.45 27.02 4.09
CA ASP A 63 16.18 28.12 3.16
C ASP A 63 15.84 27.65 1.73
N GLU A 64 15.36 26.41 1.61
CA GLU A 64 14.94 25.78 0.37
C GLU A 64 13.59 25.08 0.60
N PRO A 65 12.69 25.07 -0.39
CA PRO A 65 11.42 24.36 -0.28
C PRO A 65 11.62 22.84 -0.42
N ILE A 66 10.82 22.05 0.29
CA ILE A 66 10.71 20.62 0.01
C ILE A 66 10.12 20.42 -1.40
N GLN A 67 10.81 19.61 -2.20
CA GLN A 67 10.23 19.05 -3.41
C GLN A 67 9.34 17.85 -3.04
N ILE A 68 8.03 18.07 -3.09
CA ILE A 68 7.04 17.02 -2.90
C ILE A 68 6.94 16.23 -4.20
N GLU A 69 7.51 15.03 -4.23
CA GLU A 69 7.26 14.08 -5.31
C GLU A 69 5.78 13.69 -5.28
N LYS A 70 5.01 14.16 -6.26
CA LYS A 70 3.67 13.63 -6.47
C LYS A 70 3.80 12.19 -6.93
N ILE A 71 3.21 11.27 -6.17
CA ILE A 71 3.08 9.89 -6.61
C ILE A 71 2.09 9.89 -7.76
N ASN A 72 2.58 9.55 -8.95
CA ASN A 72 1.74 9.38 -10.14
C ASN A 72 2.01 8.02 -10.77
N PHE A 73 0.98 7.46 -11.39
CA PHE A 73 1.07 6.24 -12.17
C PHE A 73 0.42 6.47 -13.52
N ASP A 74 1.15 6.13 -14.59
CA ASP A 74 0.65 6.24 -15.95
C ASP A 74 -0.12 4.97 -16.30
N TYR A 75 -1.38 4.89 -15.86
CA TYR A 75 -2.29 3.84 -16.28
C TYR A 75 -2.88 4.17 -17.65
N ILE A 76 -2.80 3.23 -18.58
CA ILE A 76 -3.28 3.41 -19.95
C ILE A 76 -4.75 2.95 -20.00
N ASP A 77 -5.61 3.72 -20.68
CA ASP A 77 -6.95 3.27 -21.03
C ASP A 77 -6.86 2.11 -22.04
N VAL A 78 -7.24 0.91 -21.58
CA VAL A 78 -7.18 -0.34 -22.33
C VAL A 78 -8.56 -0.81 -22.79
N SER A 79 -9.58 0.07 -22.75
CA SER A 79 -10.94 -0.24 -23.23
C SER A 79 -10.98 -0.75 -24.68
N LYS A 80 -10.04 -0.32 -25.52
CA LYS A 80 -9.88 -0.72 -26.92
C LYS A 80 -8.71 -1.68 -27.18
N SER A 81 -8.02 -2.13 -26.13
CA SER A 81 -6.87 -3.03 -26.28
C SER A 81 -7.33 -4.42 -26.70
N SER A 82 -6.69 -4.98 -27.74
CA SER A 82 -6.88 -6.38 -28.15
C SER A 82 -6.08 -7.35 -27.30
N ASN A 83 -5.05 -6.87 -26.59
CA ASN A 83 -4.20 -7.69 -25.73
C ASN A 83 -4.85 -7.82 -24.36
N THR A 84 -5.20 -9.05 -23.97
CA THR A 84 -5.85 -9.33 -22.69
C THR A 84 -4.98 -10.19 -21.79
N CYS A 85 -5.14 -10.04 -20.48
CA CYS A 85 -4.52 -10.89 -19.47
C CYS A 85 -5.61 -11.37 -18.50
N HIS A 86 -5.85 -12.67 -18.47
CA HIS A 86 -6.83 -13.28 -17.57
C HIS A 86 -6.17 -13.58 -16.22
N ILE A 87 -6.72 -13.00 -15.16
CA ILE A 87 -6.14 -13.06 -13.81
C ILE A 87 -7.13 -13.77 -12.90
N ILE A 88 -6.70 -14.87 -12.28
CA ILE A 88 -7.55 -15.68 -11.39
C ILE A 88 -7.24 -15.29 -9.94
N GLY A 89 -8.22 -14.66 -9.30
CA GLY A 89 -8.16 -14.13 -7.94
C GLY A 89 -7.88 -12.63 -7.90
N SER A 90 -8.61 -11.94 -7.04
CA SER A 90 -8.51 -10.49 -6.78
C SER A 90 -7.80 -10.18 -5.45
N GLY A 91 -6.91 -11.08 -5.01
CA GLY A 91 -5.99 -10.83 -3.89
C GLY A 91 -4.91 -9.79 -4.26
N PRO A 92 -3.98 -9.47 -3.34
CA PRO A 92 -2.92 -8.50 -3.61
C PRO A 92 -2.12 -8.82 -4.88
N ALA A 93 -1.76 -10.10 -5.10
CA ALA A 93 -1.03 -10.48 -6.31
C ALA A 93 -1.82 -10.18 -7.60
N GLY A 94 -3.10 -10.55 -7.66
CA GLY A 94 -3.94 -10.33 -8.83
C GLY A 94 -4.22 -8.85 -9.09
N LEU A 95 -4.50 -8.08 -8.04
CA LEU A 95 -4.73 -6.63 -8.15
C LEU A 95 -3.48 -5.89 -8.63
N PHE A 96 -2.31 -6.21 -8.09
CA PHE A 96 -1.05 -5.60 -8.55
C PHE A 96 -0.67 -6.05 -9.97
N ALA A 97 -0.95 -7.31 -10.33
CA ALA A 97 -0.78 -7.77 -11.72
C ALA A 97 -1.68 -6.99 -12.68
N ALA A 98 -2.94 -6.73 -12.30
CA ALA A 98 -3.88 -5.96 -13.10
C ALA A 98 -3.42 -4.51 -13.30
N LEU A 99 -3.02 -3.82 -12.21
CA LEU A 99 -2.43 -2.48 -12.31
C LEU A 99 -1.19 -2.47 -13.22
N LYS A 100 -0.35 -3.51 -13.15
CA LYS A 100 0.80 -3.63 -14.04
C LYS A 100 0.40 -3.84 -15.50
N CYS A 101 -0.66 -4.60 -15.77
CA CYS A 101 -1.21 -4.76 -17.12
C CYS A 101 -1.64 -3.41 -17.71
N LEU A 102 -2.31 -2.55 -16.93
CA LEU A 102 -2.71 -1.21 -17.36
C LEU A 102 -1.50 -0.34 -17.73
N GLN A 103 -0.41 -0.41 -16.96
CA GLN A 103 0.85 0.30 -17.29
C GLN A 103 1.49 -0.20 -18.58
N LEU A 104 1.18 -1.42 -19.01
CA LEU A 104 1.70 -2.05 -20.21
C LEU A 104 0.71 -2.00 -21.39
N GLY A 105 -0.45 -1.38 -21.23
CA GLY A 105 -1.49 -1.32 -22.26
C GLY A 105 -2.21 -2.65 -22.51
N ILE A 106 -2.12 -3.58 -21.56
CA ILE A 106 -2.78 -4.89 -21.61
C ILE A 106 -4.07 -4.80 -20.79
N LYS A 107 -5.19 -5.26 -21.34
CA LYS A 107 -6.48 -5.29 -20.65
C LYS A 107 -6.53 -6.42 -19.61
N PRO A 108 -6.53 -6.12 -18.29
CA PRO A 108 -6.70 -7.16 -17.29
C PRO A 108 -8.17 -7.57 -17.20
N ILE A 109 -8.43 -8.89 -17.13
CA ILE A 109 -9.74 -9.47 -16.89
C ILE A 109 -9.62 -10.37 -15.67
N ILE A 110 -10.13 -9.90 -14.53
CA ILE A 110 -9.99 -10.59 -13.24
C ILE A 110 -11.24 -11.43 -12.98
N PHE A 111 -11.04 -12.68 -12.54
CA PHE A 111 -12.10 -13.55 -12.02
C PHE A 111 -11.86 -13.80 -10.54
N GLU A 112 -12.79 -13.41 -9.69
CA GLU A 112 -12.76 -13.64 -8.25
C GLU A 112 -13.92 -14.53 -7.85
N ARG A 113 -13.63 -15.61 -7.13
CA ARG A 113 -14.66 -16.54 -6.67
C ARG A 113 -15.61 -15.95 -5.63
N GLY A 114 -15.12 -15.04 -4.80
CA GLY A 114 -15.94 -14.37 -3.79
C GLY A 114 -16.53 -13.05 -4.27
N LYS A 115 -17.16 -12.36 -3.32
CA LYS A 115 -17.86 -11.09 -3.58
C LYS A 115 -16.94 -9.89 -3.56
N ASN A 116 -17.45 -8.78 -4.10
CA ASN A 116 -16.88 -7.45 -3.86
C ASN A 116 -16.82 -7.13 -2.35
N VAL A 117 -15.94 -6.22 -1.96
CA VAL A 117 -15.62 -5.90 -0.57
C VAL A 117 -16.83 -5.40 0.22
N LYS A 118 -17.76 -4.70 -0.43
CA LYS A 118 -18.95 -4.17 0.24
C LYS A 118 -19.90 -5.31 0.63
N ASP A 119 -20.18 -6.22 -0.31
CA ASP A 119 -21.11 -7.32 -0.08
C ASP A 119 -20.49 -8.41 0.79
N ARG A 120 -19.18 -8.68 0.63
CA ARG A 120 -18.39 -9.57 1.49
C ARG A 120 -18.48 -9.20 2.96
N ARG A 121 -18.58 -7.91 3.31
CA ARG A 121 -18.75 -7.43 4.69
C ARG A 121 -19.97 -8.05 5.38
N ARG A 122 -21.05 -8.31 4.65
CA ARG A 122 -22.26 -8.93 5.21
C ARG A 122 -22.01 -10.39 5.56
N ASP A 123 -21.35 -11.13 4.66
CA ASP A 123 -21.00 -12.53 4.92
C ASP A 123 -20.05 -12.65 6.13
N LEU A 124 -19.08 -11.73 6.28
CA LEU A 124 -18.21 -11.69 7.46
C LEU A 124 -18.97 -11.35 8.76
N ALA A 125 -20.02 -10.53 8.69
CA ALA A 125 -20.85 -10.25 9.85
C ALA A 125 -21.63 -11.50 10.28
N ALA A 126 -22.14 -12.29 9.32
CA ALA A 126 -22.81 -13.56 9.61
C ALA A 126 -21.86 -14.58 10.27
N ILE A 127 -20.59 -14.65 9.83
CA ILE A 127 -19.58 -15.50 10.50
C ILE A 127 -19.44 -15.12 11.98
N ASN A 128 -19.34 -13.82 12.28
CA ASN A 128 -19.08 -13.36 13.65
C ASN A 128 -20.32 -13.40 14.56
N LYS A 129 -21.51 -13.15 14.01
CA LYS A 129 -22.75 -13.01 14.81
C LYS A 129 -23.56 -14.30 14.87
N GLU A 130 -23.55 -15.07 13.79
CA GLU A 130 -24.44 -16.23 13.59
C GLU A 130 -23.64 -17.53 13.46
N HIS A 131 -22.30 -17.45 13.40
CA HIS A 131 -21.41 -18.59 13.17
C HIS A 131 -21.67 -19.32 11.84
N ILE A 132 -22.27 -18.63 10.87
CA ILE A 132 -22.57 -19.14 9.54
C ILE A 132 -21.44 -18.74 8.59
N VAL A 133 -20.78 -19.74 7.98
CA VAL A 133 -19.70 -19.53 7.03
C VAL A 133 -20.21 -19.74 5.61
N ASN A 134 -20.15 -18.69 4.79
CA ASN A 134 -20.31 -18.83 3.34
C ASN A 134 -18.99 -19.36 2.72
N PRO A 135 -18.99 -20.53 2.07
CA PRO A 135 -17.76 -21.15 1.55
C PRO A 135 -17.12 -20.38 0.39
N GLU A 136 -17.87 -19.50 -0.30
CA GLU A 136 -17.36 -18.71 -1.42
C GLU A 136 -17.08 -17.24 -1.05
N SER A 137 -17.56 -16.75 0.09
CA SER A 137 -17.34 -15.37 0.56
C SER A 137 -17.06 -15.35 2.07
N ASN A 138 -15.79 -15.24 2.44
CA ASN A 138 -15.32 -15.38 3.83
C ASN A 138 -13.98 -14.65 4.01
N TYR A 139 -13.26 -14.88 5.11
CA TYR A 139 -11.97 -14.23 5.36
C TYR A 139 -10.90 -14.55 4.30
N CYS A 140 -11.02 -15.68 3.58
CA CYS A 140 -10.06 -16.08 2.55
C CYS A 140 -10.46 -15.58 1.15
N PHE A 141 -11.76 -15.61 0.82
CA PHE A 141 -12.25 -15.42 -0.55
C PHE A 141 -13.08 -14.15 -0.72
N GLY A 142 -12.94 -13.52 -1.89
CA GLY A 142 -13.53 -12.24 -2.27
C GLY A 142 -12.49 -11.12 -2.44
N GLU A 143 -12.98 -9.92 -2.73
CA GLU A 143 -12.15 -8.79 -3.16
C GLU A 143 -11.01 -8.46 -2.18
N GLY A 144 -9.80 -8.34 -2.71
CA GLY A 144 -8.55 -8.14 -1.96
C GLY A 144 -8.05 -9.37 -1.21
N GLY A 145 -8.72 -10.52 -1.36
CA GLY A 145 -8.34 -11.81 -0.80
C GLY A 145 -8.25 -11.82 0.74
N ALA A 146 -7.30 -12.58 1.27
CA ALA A 146 -7.10 -12.70 2.72
C ALA A 146 -6.59 -11.41 3.39
N GLY A 147 -6.05 -10.47 2.62
CA GLY A 147 -5.47 -9.23 3.15
C GLY A 147 -6.52 -8.22 3.62
N THR A 148 -7.69 -8.17 2.97
CA THR A 148 -8.65 -7.05 3.08
C THR A 148 -9.15 -6.78 4.50
N TYR A 149 -9.37 -7.83 5.29
CA TYR A 149 -9.88 -7.73 6.66
C TYR A 149 -8.83 -8.16 7.70
N SER A 150 -7.56 -7.86 7.40
CA SER A 150 -6.43 -8.06 8.31
C SER A 150 -5.94 -6.73 8.89
N ASP A 151 -4.97 -6.77 9.81
CA ASP A 151 -4.27 -5.59 10.33
C ASP A 151 -3.46 -4.85 9.24
N GLY A 152 -3.25 -5.47 8.08
CA GLY A 152 -2.56 -4.84 6.95
C GLY A 152 -1.08 -4.60 7.21
N LYS A 153 -0.43 -5.47 7.98
CA LYS A 153 1.01 -5.44 8.22
C LYS A 153 1.74 -5.69 6.90
N LEU A 154 2.62 -4.77 6.53
CA LEU A 154 3.41 -4.84 5.32
C LEU A 154 4.82 -5.32 5.70
N TYR A 155 5.14 -6.56 5.35
CA TYR A 155 6.47 -7.10 5.55
C TYR A 155 6.94 -7.82 4.27
N THR A 156 8.22 -7.74 4.00
CA THR A 156 8.88 -8.54 2.96
C THR A 156 10.25 -8.97 3.46
N ARG A 157 10.64 -10.20 3.13
CA ARG A 157 12.00 -10.72 3.35
C ARG A 157 12.83 -10.65 2.07
N SER A 158 12.24 -10.17 0.97
CA SER A 158 12.88 -10.11 -0.34
C SER A 158 13.12 -8.66 -0.74
N HIS A 159 14.40 -8.29 -0.78
CA HIS A 159 14.86 -6.99 -1.31
C HIS A 159 15.48 -7.11 -2.72
N LYS A 160 15.58 -8.33 -3.26
CA LYS A 160 16.27 -8.61 -4.53
C LYS A 160 15.32 -8.74 -5.73
N ARG A 161 14.00 -8.78 -5.50
CA ARG A 161 12.99 -9.02 -6.54
C ARG A 161 12.00 -7.85 -6.58
N GLY A 162 12.28 -6.88 -7.44
CA GLY A 162 11.45 -5.69 -7.65
C GLY A 162 11.66 -4.58 -6.62
N SER A 163 10.92 -3.47 -6.80
CA SER A 163 11.00 -2.28 -5.96
C SER A 163 9.91 -2.29 -4.89
N ILE A 164 10.31 -2.44 -3.61
CA ILE A 164 9.40 -2.31 -2.46
C ILE A 164 8.78 -0.92 -2.45
N ASN A 165 9.58 0.11 -2.75
CA ASN A 165 9.12 1.50 -2.78
C ASN A 165 8.00 1.68 -3.83
N SER A 166 8.10 1.02 -4.99
CA SER A 166 7.02 1.07 -5.99
C SER A 166 5.70 0.53 -5.43
N ILE A 167 5.74 -0.58 -4.68
CA ILE A 167 4.54 -1.17 -4.08
C ILE A 167 3.94 -0.24 -3.03
N LEU A 168 4.78 0.34 -2.16
CA LEU A 168 4.33 1.28 -1.14
C LEU A 168 3.73 2.55 -1.77
N LYS A 169 4.37 3.10 -2.81
CA LYS A 169 3.84 4.22 -3.59
C LYS A 169 2.48 3.88 -4.20
N THR A 170 2.30 2.69 -4.77
CA THR A 170 1.00 2.25 -5.30
C THR A 170 -0.05 2.22 -4.19
N LEU A 171 0.26 1.69 -3.00
CA LEU A 171 -0.69 1.67 -1.90
C LEU A 171 -1.07 3.09 -1.43
N VAL A 172 -0.09 3.99 -1.32
CA VAL A 172 -0.33 5.40 -0.94
C VAL A 172 -1.20 6.10 -2.00
N TYR A 173 -0.92 5.90 -3.28
CA TYR A 173 -1.72 6.46 -4.37
C TYR A 173 -3.20 6.09 -4.27
N HIS A 174 -3.52 4.88 -3.80
CA HIS A 174 -4.88 4.40 -3.62
C HIS A 174 -5.43 4.64 -2.19
N GLY A 175 -4.80 5.52 -1.40
CA GLY A 175 -5.34 6.00 -0.13
C GLY A 175 -4.69 5.44 1.14
N ALA A 176 -3.58 4.70 1.05
CA ALA A 176 -2.78 4.41 2.25
C ALA A 176 -2.08 5.67 2.78
N SER A 177 -1.77 5.69 4.07
CA SER A 177 -1.02 6.79 4.68
C SER A 177 0.43 6.81 4.20
N GLU A 178 1.00 8.00 3.94
CA GLU A 178 2.41 8.14 3.56
C GLU A 178 3.38 7.59 4.61
N GLU A 179 2.96 7.49 5.87
CA GLU A 179 3.72 6.88 6.96
C GLU A 179 4.19 5.46 6.63
N ILE A 180 3.46 4.72 5.77
CA ILE A 180 3.88 3.37 5.37
C ILE A 180 5.19 3.34 4.57
N MET A 181 5.59 4.47 3.97
CA MET A 181 6.86 4.62 3.26
C MET A 181 8.01 4.96 4.20
N ILE A 182 7.71 5.44 5.41
CA ILE A 182 8.68 5.94 6.39
C ILE A 182 8.96 4.86 7.44
N ASP A 183 7.92 4.19 7.95
CA ASP A 183 8.04 3.23 9.03
C ASP A 183 8.72 1.93 8.60
N ALA A 184 9.64 1.44 9.44
CA ALA A 184 10.34 0.17 9.21
C ALA A 184 9.43 -1.07 9.29
N HIS A 185 8.35 -0.99 10.08
CA HIS A 185 7.33 -2.04 10.19
C HIS A 185 5.94 -1.44 9.97
N PRO A 186 5.61 -1.07 8.72
CA PRO A 186 4.41 -0.32 8.45
C PRO A 186 3.16 -1.22 8.47
N HIS A 187 2.02 -0.62 8.79
CA HIS A 187 0.71 -1.25 8.70
C HIS A 187 -0.30 -0.23 8.17
N ILE A 188 -1.27 -0.70 7.39
CA ILE A 188 -2.33 0.15 6.83
C ILE A 188 -3.50 0.28 7.81
N GLY A 189 -3.79 -0.79 8.56
CA GLY A 189 -4.94 -0.89 9.46
C GLY A 189 -6.21 -1.39 8.75
N THR A 190 -6.97 -2.24 9.46
CA THR A 190 -8.13 -2.98 8.93
C THR A 190 -9.23 -2.09 8.36
N ASN A 191 -9.47 -0.90 8.91
CA ASN A 191 -10.55 -0.03 8.45
C ASN A 191 -10.26 0.66 7.12
N LYS A 192 -8.98 0.82 6.77
CA LYS A 192 -8.54 1.50 5.53
C LYS A 192 -8.41 0.53 4.36
N LEU A 193 -8.05 -0.73 4.62
CA LEU A 193 -7.85 -1.73 3.59
C LEU A 193 -9.06 -1.95 2.67
N PRO A 194 -10.30 -2.09 3.17
CA PRO A 194 -11.47 -2.20 2.29
C PRO A 194 -11.65 -1.03 1.32
N GLN A 195 -11.33 0.19 1.78
CA GLN A 195 -11.43 1.40 0.97
C GLN A 195 -10.32 1.44 -0.08
N LEU A 196 -9.09 1.10 0.32
CA LEU A 196 -7.94 1.02 -0.57
C LEU A 196 -8.14 -0.03 -1.67
N ILE A 197 -8.62 -1.22 -1.32
CA ILE A 197 -8.90 -2.28 -2.28
C ILE A 197 -9.99 -1.84 -3.27
N LYS A 198 -11.05 -1.20 -2.77
CA LYS A 198 -12.09 -0.60 -3.61
C LYS A 198 -11.50 0.45 -4.57
N ALA A 199 -10.61 1.32 -4.10
CA ALA A 199 -9.98 2.35 -4.94
C ALA A 199 -9.11 1.73 -6.04
N ILE A 200 -8.39 0.64 -5.75
CA ILE A 200 -7.65 -0.13 -6.77
C ILE A 200 -8.61 -0.70 -7.82
N ARG A 201 -9.73 -1.30 -7.41
CA ARG A 201 -10.74 -1.79 -8.36
C ARG A 201 -11.29 -0.66 -9.21
N GLU A 202 -11.64 0.48 -8.62
CA GLU A 202 -12.17 1.63 -9.36
C GLU A 202 -11.17 2.10 -10.42
N THR A 203 -9.88 2.20 -10.07
CA THR A 203 -8.81 2.50 -11.03
C THR A 203 -8.76 1.49 -12.18
N ILE A 204 -8.86 0.19 -11.89
CA ILE A 204 -8.85 -0.86 -12.92
C ILE A 204 -10.03 -0.72 -13.88
N LEU A 205 -11.24 -0.49 -13.35
CA LEU A 205 -12.45 -0.35 -14.14
C LEU A 205 -12.45 0.94 -14.98
N GLU A 206 -12.01 2.06 -14.39
CA GLU A 206 -11.91 3.37 -15.06
C GLU A 206 -10.99 3.33 -16.28
N HIS A 207 -9.95 2.50 -16.25
CA HIS A 207 -9.01 2.33 -17.35
C HIS A 207 -9.40 1.18 -18.29
N GLY A 208 -10.63 0.66 -18.21
CA GLY A 208 -11.14 -0.34 -19.17
C GLY A 208 -10.77 -1.79 -18.87
N GLY A 209 -10.21 -2.08 -17.68
CA GLY A 209 -10.10 -3.42 -17.15
C GLY A 209 -11.45 -4.00 -16.71
N GLU A 210 -11.50 -5.31 -16.49
CA GLU A 210 -12.71 -6.02 -16.07
C GLU A 210 -12.49 -6.81 -14.79
N ILE A 211 -13.52 -6.88 -13.94
CA ILE A 211 -13.53 -7.72 -12.74
C ILE A 211 -14.87 -8.43 -12.63
N HIS A 212 -14.83 -9.75 -12.63
CA HIS A 212 -15.97 -10.65 -12.51
C HIS A 212 -15.92 -11.29 -11.12
N PHE A 213 -16.79 -10.84 -10.22
CA PHE A 213 -16.98 -11.46 -8.89
C PHE A 213 -17.89 -12.68 -8.98
N ASP A 214 -17.96 -13.45 -7.90
CA ASP A 214 -18.74 -14.69 -7.81
C ASP A 214 -18.41 -15.66 -8.96
N SER A 215 -17.16 -15.63 -9.45
CA SER A 215 -16.68 -16.31 -10.64
C SER A 215 -15.48 -17.18 -10.30
N LYS A 216 -15.74 -18.45 -10.01
CA LYS A 216 -14.72 -19.42 -9.65
C LYS A 216 -14.23 -20.17 -10.88
N LEU A 217 -12.93 -20.11 -11.15
CA LEU A 217 -12.30 -21.03 -12.09
C LEU A 217 -12.32 -22.45 -11.51
N VAL A 218 -12.80 -23.40 -12.30
CA VAL A 218 -12.93 -24.81 -11.89
C VAL A 218 -12.02 -25.75 -12.66
N ASP A 219 -11.64 -25.39 -13.89
CA ASP A 219 -10.82 -26.24 -14.75
C ASP A 219 -10.16 -25.42 -15.87
N PHE A 220 -9.20 -26.02 -16.57
CA PHE A 220 -8.57 -25.48 -17.77
C PHE A 220 -8.74 -26.48 -18.93
N ASN A 221 -9.09 -25.98 -20.11
CA ASN A 221 -9.10 -26.80 -21.32
C ASN A 221 -7.73 -26.72 -21.98
N PHE A 222 -6.99 -27.84 -22.00
CA PHE A 222 -5.68 -27.86 -22.66
C PHE A 222 -5.80 -28.43 -24.08
N LYS A 223 -5.21 -27.74 -25.05
CA LYS A 223 -5.05 -28.24 -26.41
C LYS A 223 -3.63 -27.98 -26.88
N ASN A 224 -2.92 -29.04 -27.29
CA ASN A 224 -1.55 -28.98 -27.79
C ASN A 224 -0.52 -28.34 -26.83
N GLY A 225 -0.72 -28.47 -25.52
CA GLY A 225 0.17 -27.89 -24.49
C GLY A 225 -0.11 -26.43 -24.17
N GLU A 226 -1.15 -25.84 -24.77
CA GLU A 226 -1.63 -24.50 -24.50
C GLU A 226 -2.97 -24.56 -23.77
N ILE A 227 -3.21 -23.56 -22.91
CA ILE A 227 -4.50 -23.29 -22.26
C ILE A 227 -5.38 -22.50 -23.23
#